data_AF-A0A7C4KMH5-F1
#
_entry.id   AF-A0A7C4KMH5-F1
#
_cell.length_a   1.000
_cell.length_b   1.000
_cell.length_c   1.000
_cell.angle_alpha   90.00
_cell.angle_beta   90.00
_cell.angle_gamma   90.00
#
_symmetry.space_group_name_H-M   'P 1'
#
loop_
_entity.id
_entity.type
_entity.pdbx_description
1 polymer ?
#
loop_
_entity_poly.entity_id
_entity_poly.type
_entity_poly.pdbx_seq_one_letter_code
_entity_poly.pdbx_strand_id
1 'polypeptide(L)'
;MRTFCEILLVSTGGFIIMVLEIAGVRFLTKDFGGAFYVWISQIGMVMAALALGYFCGGWLADKFPRPGRLAPLLALTGIIIAALPLFSPPLISLIVNRHPLDREIPMFWQKLDPALGSAVLFLLPCFVLAMLSPFTTRLTARALDRVGSASGRIYAASTVGSIAGVFATGYFLLDWLSLPSVFMLAGCLTLGLGGLCWFMNRFYAPRT
;
A
#
# COMPACT_ATOMS: atom_id res chain seq x y z
N MET A 1 0.06 24.99 6.74
CA MET A 1 1.00 23.87 6.99
C MET A 1 0.30 22.53 7.23
N ARG A 2 -0.61 22.40 8.22
CA ARG A 2 -1.30 21.11 8.51
C ARG A 2 -2.01 20.48 7.30
N THR A 3 -2.88 21.24 6.62
CA THR A 3 -3.62 20.75 5.44
C THR A 3 -2.72 20.31 4.30
N PHE A 4 -1.59 20.99 4.09
CA PHE A 4 -0.62 20.60 3.07
C PHE A 4 0.03 19.24 3.40
N CYS A 5 0.43 19.04 4.66
CA CYS A 5 0.97 17.76 5.11
C CYS A 5 -0.05 16.62 5.02
N GLU A 6 -1.32 16.88 5.36
CA GLU A 6 -2.43 15.92 5.21
C GLU A 6 -2.63 15.50 3.75
N ILE A 7 -2.66 16.47 2.82
CA ILE A 7 -2.79 16.22 1.38
C ILE A 7 -1.59 15.42 0.86
N LEU A 8 -0.36 15.83 1.21
CA LEU A 8 0.87 15.14 0.80
C LEU A 8 0.90 13.70 1.31
N LEU A 9 0.46 13.48 2.55
CA LEU A 9 0.42 12.16 3.17
C LEU A 9 -0.48 11.19 2.38
N VAL A 10 -1.71 11.61 2.08
CA VAL A 10 -2.69 10.74 1.42
C VAL A 10 -2.44 10.60 -0.07
N SER A 11 -1.96 11.64 -0.76
CA SER A 11 -1.59 11.55 -2.17
C SER A 11 -0.40 10.63 -2.39
N THR A 12 0.64 10.74 -1.56
CA THR A 12 1.81 9.85 -1.63
C THR A 12 1.42 8.43 -1.24
N GLY A 13 0.53 8.25 -0.25
CA GLY A 13 -0.03 6.94 0.09
C GLY A 13 -0.75 6.28 -1.08
N GLY A 14 -1.66 7.00 -1.75
CA GLY A 14 -2.35 6.54 -2.95
C GLY A 14 -1.41 6.22 -4.11
N PHE A 15 -0.39 7.05 -4.31
CA PHE A 15 0.69 6.81 -5.29
C PHE A 15 1.40 5.50 -5.02
N ILE A 16 1.87 5.27 -3.78
CA ILE A 16 2.60 4.05 -3.41
C ILE A 16 1.73 2.81 -3.58
N ILE A 17 0.45 2.84 -3.17
CA ILE A 17 -0.47 1.72 -3.36
C ILE A 17 -0.53 1.32 -4.84
N MET A 18 -0.65 2.29 -5.75
CA MET A 18 -0.71 1.98 -7.18
C MET A 18 0.65 1.57 -7.77
N VAL A 19 1.76 2.06 -7.23
CA VAL A 19 3.10 1.55 -7.59
C VAL A 19 3.19 0.06 -7.23
N LEU A 20 2.79 -0.32 -6.01
CA LEU A 20 2.80 -1.71 -5.55
C LEU A 20 1.85 -2.59 -6.36
N GLU A 21 0.67 -2.08 -6.74
CA GLU A 21 -0.28 -2.78 -7.60
C GLU A 21 0.38 -3.16 -8.93
N ILE A 22 0.86 -2.17 -9.69
CA ILE A 22 1.37 -2.36 -11.05
C ILE A 22 2.72 -3.10 -11.05
N ALA A 23 3.65 -2.69 -10.20
CA ALA A 23 4.96 -3.35 -10.09
C ALA A 23 4.82 -4.78 -9.55
N GLY A 24 3.88 -5.01 -8.63
CA GLY A 24 3.63 -6.32 -8.05
C GLY A 24 3.04 -7.31 -9.04
N VAL A 25 2.13 -6.90 -9.95
CA VAL A 25 1.71 -7.78 -11.07
C VAL A 25 2.91 -8.21 -11.88
N ARG A 26 3.74 -7.25 -12.34
CA ARG A 26 4.91 -7.57 -13.16
C ARG A 26 5.89 -8.48 -12.42
N PHE A 27 6.05 -8.29 -11.12
CA PHE A 27 6.87 -9.13 -10.26
C PHE A 27 6.33 -10.57 -10.20
N LEU A 28 5.04 -10.75 -9.89
CA LEU A 28 4.39 -12.05 -9.74
C LEU A 28 4.27 -12.82 -11.07
N THR A 29 4.06 -12.13 -12.19
CA THR A 29 3.98 -12.75 -13.53
C THR A 29 5.25 -13.49 -13.91
N LYS A 30 6.41 -13.08 -13.39
CA LYS A 30 7.68 -13.78 -13.63
C LYS A 30 7.63 -15.24 -13.19
N ASP A 31 7.02 -15.52 -12.03
CA ASP A 31 7.05 -16.83 -11.40
C ASP A 31 5.74 -17.62 -11.62
N PHE A 32 4.59 -16.94 -11.62
CA PHE A 32 3.28 -17.60 -11.78
C PHE A 32 2.76 -17.64 -13.22
N GLY A 33 3.40 -16.93 -14.16
CA GLY A 33 3.00 -16.91 -15.55
C GLY A 33 1.64 -16.22 -15.76
N GLY A 34 0.62 -16.99 -16.15
CA GLY A 34 -0.68 -16.56 -16.70
C GLY A 34 -1.17 -15.20 -16.23
N ALA A 35 -0.89 -14.16 -17.03
CA ALA A 35 -1.08 -12.76 -16.65
C ALA A 35 -2.51 -12.47 -16.16
N PHE A 36 -3.52 -13.08 -16.78
CA PHE A 36 -4.92 -12.88 -16.39
C PHE A 36 -5.21 -13.22 -14.92
N TYR A 37 -4.73 -14.37 -14.43
CA TYR A 37 -4.95 -14.75 -13.03
C TYR A 37 -4.11 -13.93 -12.07
N VAL A 38 -2.87 -13.58 -12.45
CA VAL A 38 -2.02 -12.68 -11.65
C VAL A 38 -2.67 -11.31 -11.47
N TRP A 39 -3.21 -10.72 -12.55
CA TRP A 39 -3.94 -9.46 -12.50
C TRP A 39 -5.16 -9.54 -11.57
N ILE A 40 -6.00 -10.56 -11.72
CA ILE A 40 -7.19 -10.74 -10.86
C ILE A 40 -6.79 -10.90 -9.39
N SER A 41 -5.79 -11.73 -9.13
CA SER A 41 -5.27 -11.99 -7.79
C SER A 41 -4.71 -10.73 -7.14
N GLN A 42 -3.93 -9.94 -7.89
CA GLN A 42 -3.34 -8.72 -7.38
C GLN A 42 -4.42 -7.69 -7.04
N ILE A 43 -5.31 -7.38 -7.99
CA ILE A 43 -6.41 -6.44 -7.77
C ILE A 43 -7.25 -6.89 -6.58
N GLY A 44 -7.63 -8.17 -6.53
CA GLY A 44 -8.45 -8.72 -5.46
C GLY A 44 -7.79 -8.59 -4.07
N MET A 45 -6.50 -8.91 -3.96
CA MET A 45 -5.78 -8.84 -2.68
C MET A 45 -5.49 -7.41 -2.25
N VAL A 46 -5.18 -6.50 -3.18
CA VAL A 46 -5.01 -5.09 -2.85
C VAL A 46 -6.35 -4.48 -2.46
N MET A 47 -7.45 -4.79 -3.15
CA MET A 47 -8.80 -4.37 -2.71
C MET A 47 -9.17 -4.92 -1.33
N ALA A 48 -8.84 -6.19 -1.03
CA ALA A 48 -9.05 -6.76 0.30
C ALA A 48 -8.22 -6.02 1.37
N ALA A 49 -6.96 -5.73 1.08
CA ALA A 49 -6.08 -4.95 1.95
C ALA A 49 -6.62 -3.53 2.17
N LEU A 50 -7.11 -2.87 1.11
CA LEU A 50 -7.74 -1.55 1.19
C LEU A 50 -8.97 -1.59 2.09
N ALA A 51 -9.89 -2.54 1.89
CA ALA A 51 -11.10 -2.68 2.70
C ALA A 51 -10.77 -2.87 4.19
N LEU A 52 -9.85 -3.79 4.51
CA LEU A 52 -9.40 -4.03 5.87
C LEU A 52 -8.71 -2.79 6.46
N GLY A 53 -7.85 -2.14 5.68
CA GLY A 53 -7.11 -0.96 6.12
C GLY A 53 -8.02 0.26 6.31
N TYR A 54 -9.06 0.41 5.50
CA TYR A 54 -10.05 1.46 5.69
C TYR A 54 -10.82 1.27 6.99
N PHE A 55 -11.26 0.04 7.26
CA PHE A 55 -11.96 -0.30 8.50
C PHE A 55 -11.07 -0.10 9.72
N CYS A 56 -9.90 -0.74 9.75
CA CYS A 56 -8.98 -0.66 10.88
C CYS A 56 -8.40 0.75 11.07
N GLY A 57 -8.13 1.46 9.98
CA GLY A 57 -7.63 2.84 10.00
C GLY A 57 -8.66 3.81 10.58
N GLY A 58 -9.93 3.69 10.19
CA GLY A 58 -11.02 4.47 10.77
C GLY A 58 -11.21 4.20 12.26
N TRP A 59 -11.26 2.91 12.63
CA TRP A 59 -11.35 2.51 14.04
C TRP A 59 -10.18 3.03 14.88
N LEU A 60 -8.94 2.92 14.37
CA LEU A 60 -7.74 3.41 15.05
C LEU A 60 -7.77 4.94 15.20
N ALA A 61 -8.27 5.64 14.20
CA ALA A 61 -8.39 7.09 14.21
C ALA A 61 -9.42 7.59 15.23
N ASP A 62 -10.54 6.88 15.39
CA ASP A 62 -11.54 7.21 16.39
C ASP A 62 -11.05 6.95 17.82
N LYS A 63 -10.34 5.83 18.04
CA LYS A 63 -9.83 5.47 19.35
C LYS A 63 -8.62 6.31 19.77
N PHE A 64 -7.73 6.64 18.83
CA PHE A 64 -6.48 7.34 19.08
C PHE A 64 -6.18 8.37 17.99
N PRO A 65 -6.82 9.56 18.00
CA PRO A 65 -6.71 10.58 16.95
C PRO A 65 -5.36 11.34 17.00
N ARG A 66 -4.25 10.63 16.82
CA ARG A 66 -2.89 11.18 16.80
C ARG A 66 -2.09 10.64 15.62
N PRO A 67 -1.59 11.50 14.71
CA PRO A 67 -0.87 11.05 13.52
C PRO A 67 0.41 10.25 13.85
N GLY A 68 1.03 10.49 15.01
CA GLY A 68 2.21 9.74 15.45
C GLY A 68 1.97 8.24 15.66
N ARG A 69 0.71 7.77 15.77
CA ARG A 69 0.39 6.34 15.85
C ARG A 69 0.60 5.60 14.53
N LEU A 70 0.49 6.29 13.40
CA LEU A 70 0.76 5.72 12.08
C LEU A 70 2.25 5.65 11.76
N ALA A 71 3.06 6.51 12.39
CA ALA A 71 4.50 6.58 12.14
C ALA A 71 5.24 5.23 12.29
N PRO A 72 5.11 4.47 13.40
CA PRO A 72 5.78 3.17 13.51
C PRO A 72 5.24 2.12 12.54
N LEU A 73 3.93 2.16 12.22
CA LEU A 73 3.32 1.25 11.24
C LEU A 73 3.89 1.50 9.84
N LEU A 74 3.92 2.77 9.42
CA LEU A 74 4.51 3.18 8.13
C LEU A 74 6.01 2.93 8.09
N ALA A 75 6.73 3.12 9.19
CA ALA A 75 8.16 2.82 9.24
C ALA A 75 8.43 1.32 9.01
N LEU A 76 7.70 0.45 9.73
CA LEU A 76 7.80 -1.00 9.53
C LEU A 76 7.40 -1.39 8.11
N THR A 77 6.28 -0.87 7.61
CA THR A 77 5.81 -1.13 6.24
C THR A 77 6.82 -0.67 5.19
N GLY A 78 7.44 0.49 5.37
CA GLY A 78 8.46 1.00 4.44
C GLY A 78 9.72 0.14 4.43
N ILE A 79 10.14 -0.38 5.59
CA ILE A 79 11.24 -1.37 5.67
C ILE A 79 10.85 -2.65 4.94
N ILE A 80 9.64 -3.18 5.18
CA ILE A 80 9.13 -4.39 4.52
C ILE A 80 9.10 -4.21 3.01
N ILE A 81 8.55 -3.09 2.51
CA ILE A 81 8.50 -2.80 1.07
C ILE A 81 9.92 -2.69 0.49
N ALA A 82 10.82 -1.96 1.14
CA ALA A 82 12.20 -1.81 0.65
C ALA A 82 12.97 -3.13 0.61
N ALA A 83 12.70 -4.01 1.58
CA ALA A 83 13.31 -5.33 1.68
C ALA A 83 12.61 -6.41 0.84
N LEU A 84 11.46 -6.11 0.20
CA LEU A 84 10.71 -7.08 -0.62
C LEU A 84 11.61 -7.90 -1.54
N PRO A 85 12.53 -7.30 -2.35
CA PRO A 85 13.35 -8.06 -3.28
C PRO A 85 14.30 -9.08 -2.62
N LEU A 86 14.62 -8.90 -1.33
CA LEU A 86 15.54 -9.76 -0.59
C LEU A 86 14.83 -11.01 -0.07
N PHE A 87 13.60 -10.87 0.41
CA PHE A 87 12.86 -11.97 1.05
C PHE A 87 11.72 -12.54 0.19
N SER A 88 11.30 -11.87 -0.88
CA SER A 88 10.23 -12.39 -1.75
C SER A 88 10.63 -13.63 -2.55
N PRO A 89 11.86 -13.80 -3.09
CA PRO A 89 12.21 -15.01 -3.84
C PRO A 89 12.02 -16.33 -3.06
N PRO A 90 12.48 -16.47 -1.80
CA PRO A 90 12.24 -17.70 -1.05
C PRO A 90 10.76 -17.90 -0.69
N LEU A 91 9.99 -16.83 -0.46
CA LEU A 91 8.55 -16.96 -0.19
C LEU A 91 7.78 -17.45 -1.42
N ILE A 92 8.09 -16.90 -2.59
CA ILE A 92 7.46 -17.34 -3.85
C ILE A 92 7.89 -18.76 -4.19
N SER A 93 9.17 -19.12 -4.00
CA SER A 93 9.62 -20.48 -4.28
C SER A 93 8.97 -21.52 -3.36
N LEU A 94 8.66 -21.18 -2.10
CA LEU A 94 7.86 -22.05 -1.22
C LEU A 94 6.44 -22.30 -1.76
N ILE A 95 5.84 -21.31 -2.44
CA ILE A 95 4.51 -21.46 -3.06
C ILE A 95 4.61 -22.27 -4.36
N VAL A 96 5.63 -22.05 -5.18
CA VAL A 96 5.78 -22.73 -6.47
C VAL A 96 6.24 -24.18 -6.29
N ASN A 97 7.26 -24.42 -5.46
CA ASN A 97 7.88 -25.75 -5.28
C ASN A 97 7.03 -26.75 -4.50
N ARG A 98 5.85 -26.34 -4.00
CA ARG A 98 4.89 -27.27 -3.38
C ARG A 98 4.25 -28.21 -4.39
N HIS A 99 4.33 -27.89 -5.67
CA HIS A 99 3.79 -28.70 -6.76
C HIS A 99 4.87 -29.61 -7.35
N PRO A 100 4.57 -30.88 -7.66
CA PRO A 100 5.51 -31.77 -8.33
C PRO A 100 5.90 -31.23 -9.71
N LEU A 101 7.19 -31.24 -10.05
CA LEU A 101 7.70 -30.78 -11.34
C LEU A 101 7.24 -31.66 -12.51
N ASP A 102 6.91 -32.92 -12.22
CA ASP A 102 6.64 -33.96 -13.23
C ASP A 102 5.15 -34.04 -13.62
N ARG A 103 4.30 -33.17 -13.06
CA ARG A 103 2.85 -33.18 -13.29
C ARG A 103 2.33 -31.78 -13.57
N GLU A 104 1.29 -31.72 -14.41
CA GLU A 104 0.58 -30.46 -14.63
C GLU A 104 -0.08 -29.96 -13.35
N ILE A 105 0.08 -28.67 -13.07
CA ILE A 105 -0.53 -28.02 -11.91
C ILE A 105 -2.04 -27.94 -12.15
N PRO A 106 -2.89 -28.45 -11.24
CA PRO A 106 -4.34 -28.34 -11.37
C PRO A 106 -4.80 -26.88 -11.52
N MET A 107 -5.82 -26.64 -12.35
CA MET A 107 -6.34 -25.28 -12.63
C MET A 107 -6.71 -24.50 -11.37
N PHE A 108 -7.17 -25.18 -10.32
CA PHE A 108 -7.45 -24.57 -9.02
C PHE A 108 -6.21 -23.86 -8.43
N TRP A 109 -5.05 -24.52 -8.46
CA TRP A 109 -3.80 -23.98 -7.93
C TRP A 109 -3.20 -22.90 -8.83
N GLN A 110 -3.31 -23.02 -10.15
CA GLN A 110 -2.92 -21.95 -11.06
C GLN A 110 -3.64 -20.61 -10.77
N LYS A 111 -4.86 -20.65 -10.22
CA LYS A 111 -5.63 -19.47 -9.80
C LYS A 111 -5.29 -19.02 -8.38
N LEU A 112 -5.04 -19.96 -7.48
CA LEU A 112 -4.83 -19.66 -6.06
C LEU A 112 -3.39 -19.23 -5.75
N ASP A 113 -2.40 -19.75 -6.48
CA ASP A 113 -0.98 -19.47 -6.24
C ASP A 113 -0.62 -17.98 -6.38
N PRO A 114 -1.04 -17.27 -7.46
CA PRO A 114 -0.80 -15.83 -7.55
C PRO A 114 -1.54 -15.05 -6.46
N ALA A 115 -2.71 -15.54 -6.01
CA ALA A 115 -3.47 -14.92 -4.92
C ALA A 115 -2.71 -15.04 -3.60
N LEU A 116 -2.15 -16.21 -3.30
CA LEU A 116 -1.30 -16.42 -2.13
C LEU A 116 -0.02 -15.58 -2.20
N GLY A 117 0.65 -15.54 -3.35
CA GLY A 117 1.83 -14.72 -3.55
C GLY A 117 1.54 -13.23 -3.35
N SER A 118 0.43 -12.75 -3.92
CA SER A 118 -0.03 -11.37 -3.73
C SER A 118 -0.37 -11.08 -2.27
N ALA A 119 -1.10 -11.98 -1.60
CA ALA A 119 -1.47 -11.83 -0.20
C ALA A 119 -0.25 -11.73 0.71
N VAL A 120 0.71 -12.66 0.56
CA VAL A 120 1.90 -12.71 1.41
C VAL A 120 2.79 -11.46 1.24
N LEU A 121 2.90 -10.94 0.02
CA LEU A 121 3.82 -9.83 -0.28
C LEU A 121 3.19 -8.45 -0.12
N PHE A 122 1.93 -8.27 -0.54
CA PHE A 122 1.33 -6.93 -0.71
C PHE A 122 0.17 -6.65 0.23
N LEU A 123 -0.43 -7.65 0.87
CA LEU A 123 -1.60 -7.43 1.74
C LEU A 123 -1.25 -6.54 2.93
N LEU A 124 -0.18 -6.85 3.68
CA LEU A 124 0.23 -6.05 4.83
C LEU A 124 0.67 -4.63 4.43
N PRO A 125 1.52 -4.42 3.40
CA PRO A 125 1.87 -3.08 2.95
C PRO A 125 0.68 -2.22 2.53
N CYS A 126 -0.18 -2.75 1.65
CA CYS A 126 -1.35 -2.01 1.16
C CYS A 126 -2.37 -1.77 2.28
N PHE A 127 -2.50 -2.71 3.22
CA PHE A 127 -3.37 -2.55 4.39
C PHE A 127 -2.98 -1.35 5.25
N VAL A 128 -1.69 -1.19 5.56
CA VAL A 128 -1.21 -0.06 6.36
C VAL A 128 -1.33 1.26 5.59
N LEU A 129 -0.98 1.28 4.30
CA LEU A 129 -1.12 2.48 3.46
C LEU A 129 -2.59 2.90 3.30
N ALA A 130 -3.53 1.95 3.22
CA ALA A 130 -4.95 2.23 3.13
C ALA A 130 -5.49 2.96 4.37
N MET A 131 -4.93 2.72 5.55
CA MET A 131 -5.34 3.41 6.79
C MET A 131 -5.20 4.93 6.71
N LEU A 132 -4.31 5.44 5.86
CA LEU A 132 -4.01 6.87 5.75
C LEU A 132 -5.26 7.72 5.45
N SER A 133 -6.14 7.24 4.56
CA SER A 133 -7.30 8.02 4.10
C SER A 133 -8.35 8.26 5.21
N PRO A 134 -8.92 7.23 5.87
CA PRO A 134 -9.86 7.45 6.96
C PRO A 134 -9.20 8.10 8.18
N PHE A 135 -7.94 7.77 8.47
CA PHE A 135 -7.25 8.37 9.61
C PHE A 135 -7.03 9.87 9.43
N THR A 136 -6.59 10.28 8.24
CA THR A 136 -6.42 11.71 7.91
C THR A 136 -7.78 12.41 7.87
N THR A 137 -8.81 11.77 7.30
CA THR A 137 -10.18 12.31 7.32
C THR A 137 -10.63 12.63 8.74
N ARG A 138 -10.36 11.74 9.70
CA ARG A 138 -10.70 11.95 11.11
C ARG A 138 -9.90 13.08 11.76
N LEU A 139 -8.62 13.23 11.41
CA LEU A 139 -7.78 14.34 11.90
C LEU A 139 -8.23 15.71 11.37
N THR A 140 -8.70 15.76 10.12
CA THR A 140 -9.17 16.99 9.47
C THR A 140 -10.59 17.36 9.92
N ALA A 141 -11.47 16.39 10.13
CA ALA A 141 -12.86 16.62 10.52
C ALA A 141 -12.99 17.03 11.99
N ARG A 142 -13.00 18.35 12.25
CA ARG A 142 -13.16 18.91 13.61
C ARG A 142 -14.62 18.99 14.10
N ALA A 143 -15.59 18.94 13.19
CA ALA A 143 -17.02 19.00 13.49
C ALA A 143 -17.82 18.19 12.46
N LEU A 144 -18.96 17.62 12.90
CA LEU A 144 -19.78 16.67 12.12
C LEU A 144 -20.29 17.26 10.80
N ASP A 145 -20.59 18.56 10.80
CA ASP A 145 -21.05 19.36 9.65
C ASP A 145 -20.03 19.43 8.50
N ARG A 146 -18.74 19.21 8.78
CA ARG A 146 -17.67 19.30 7.77
C ARG A 146 -17.07 17.96 7.36
N VAL A 147 -17.54 16.84 7.93
CA VAL A 147 -17.00 15.49 7.68
C VAL A 147 -17.03 15.15 6.20
N GLY A 148 -18.13 15.40 5.49
CA GLY A 148 -18.26 15.09 4.06
C GLY A 148 -17.29 15.90 3.17
N SER A 149 -17.11 17.19 3.46
CA SER A 149 -16.15 18.02 2.71
C SER A 149 -14.70 17.66 3.00
N ALA A 150 -14.39 17.26 4.23
CA ALA A 150 -13.06 16.80 4.62
C ALA A 150 -12.74 15.47 3.96
N SER A 151 -13.64 14.47 4.04
CA SER A 151 -13.46 13.18 3.40
C SER A 151 -13.31 13.33 1.89
N GLY A 152 -14.18 14.11 1.24
CA GLY A 152 -14.09 14.35 -0.21
C GLY A 152 -12.75 14.92 -0.65
N ARG A 153 -12.19 15.89 0.07
CA ARG A 153 -10.85 16.44 -0.22
C ARG A 153 -9.73 15.42 -0.04
N ILE A 154 -9.80 14.62 1.03
CA ILE A 154 -8.81 13.58 1.33
C ILE A 154 -8.84 12.47 0.26
N TYR A 155 -10.03 11.99 -0.10
CA TYR A 155 -10.19 11.01 -1.16
C TYR A 155 -9.74 11.56 -2.51
N ALA A 156 -10.11 12.79 -2.87
CA ALA A 156 -9.66 13.40 -4.12
C ALA A 156 -8.13 13.50 -4.20
N ALA A 157 -7.46 13.94 -3.12
CA ALA A 157 -6.00 13.99 -3.06
C ALA A 157 -5.36 12.60 -3.19
N SER A 158 -5.92 11.60 -2.51
CA SER A 158 -5.48 10.20 -2.61
C SER A 158 -5.62 9.68 -4.04
N THR A 159 -6.77 9.90 -4.67
CA THR A 159 -7.05 9.49 -6.06
C THR A 159 -6.10 10.16 -7.05
N VAL A 160 -5.82 11.46 -6.92
CA VAL A 160 -4.82 12.15 -7.77
C VAL A 160 -3.45 11.49 -7.63
N GLY A 161 -3.06 11.16 -6.40
CA GLY A 161 -1.84 10.40 -6.12
C GLY A 161 -1.83 9.01 -6.77
N SER A 162 -2.92 8.26 -6.64
CA SER A 162 -3.09 6.95 -7.27
C SER A 162 -2.99 7.02 -8.80
N ILE A 163 -3.66 7.99 -9.43
CA ILE A 163 -3.58 8.21 -10.88
C ILE A 163 -2.13 8.49 -11.29
N ALA A 164 -1.44 9.38 -10.57
CA ALA A 164 -0.03 9.65 -10.81
C ALA A 164 0.82 8.38 -10.62
N GLY A 165 0.52 7.54 -9.63
CA GLY A 165 1.19 6.27 -9.38
C GLY A 165 1.02 5.27 -10.52
N VAL A 166 -0.18 5.15 -11.09
CA VAL A 166 -0.44 4.29 -12.25
C VAL A 166 0.40 4.72 -13.45
N PHE A 167 0.29 5.99 -13.85
CA PHE A 167 1.03 6.50 -15.02
C PHE A 167 2.54 6.53 -14.81
N ALA A 168 2.99 6.98 -13.63
CA ALA A 168 4.41 6.99 -13.29
C ALA A 168 4.98 5.57 -13.30
N THR A 169 4.25 4.58 -12.79
CA THR A 169 4.73 3.19 -12.76
C THR A 169 4.76 2.59 -14.15
N GLY A 170 3.65 2.69 -14.88
CA GLY A 170 3.48 2.06 -16.18
C GLY A 170 4.32 2.68 -17.29
N TYR A 171 4.61 3.99 -17.25
CA TYR A 171 5.28 4.70 -18.36
C TYR A 171 6.72 5.15 -18.06
N PHE A 172 7.15 5.16 -16.79
CA PHE A 172 8.46 5.73 -16.45
C PHE A 172 9.26 4.84 -15.50
N LEU A 173 8.72 4.52 -14.31
CA LEU A 173 9.46 3.79 -13.27
C LEU A 173 9.88 2.40 -13.77
N LEU A 174 8.97 1.68 -14.44
CA LEU A 174 9.24 0.33 -14.94
C LEU A 174 10.09 0.26 -16.20
N ASP A 175 10.31 1.39 -16.86
CA ASP A 175 11.18 1.51 -18.04
C ASP A 175 12.60 1.94 -17.66
N TRP A 176 12.73 2.82 -16.65
CA TRP A 176 14.01 3.38 -16.25
C TRP A 176 14.63 2.68 -15.03
N LEU A 177 13.81 2.06 -14.18
CA LEU A 177 14.26 1.40 -12.97
C LEU A 177 14.02 -0.10 -13.03
N SER A 178 14.90 -0.86 -12.37
CA SER A 178 14.66 -2.27 -12.11
C SER A 178 13.52 -2.46 -11.09
N LEU A 179 12.79 -3.57 -11.16
CA LEU A 179 11.74 -3.90 -10.18
C LEU A 179 12.20 -3.77 -8.71
N PRO A 180 13.39 -4.29 -8.32
CA PRO A 180 13.91 -4.06 -6.97
C PRO A 180 14.07 -2.58 -6.60
N SER A 181 14.55 -1.76 -7.53
CA SER A 181 14.70 -0.31 -7.32
C SER A 181 13.35 0.39 -7.16
N VAL A 182 12.31 -0.04 -7.88
CA VAL A 182 10.95 0.49 -7.72
C VAL A 182 10.39 0.18 -6.33
N PHE A 183 10.56 -1.06 -5.84
CA PHE A 183 10.18 -1.40 -4.47
C PHE A 183 11.00 -0.64 -3.43
N MET A 184 12.31 -0.48 -3.65
CA MET A 184 13.15 0.32 -2.76
C MET A 184 12.67 1.77 -2.68
N LEU A 185 12.34 2.40 -3.82
CA LEU A 185 11.78 3.75 -3.88
C LEU A 185 10.45 3.83 -3.11
N ALA A 186 9.53 2.90 -3.37
CA ALA A 186 8.24 2.83 -2.67
C ALA A 186 8.42 2.68 -1.15
N GLY A 187 9.38 1.87 -0.71
CA GLY A 187 9.75 1.70 0.69
C GLY A 187 10.32 2.98 1.31
N CYS A 188 11.25 3.65 0.62
CA CYS A 188 11.80 4.94 1.05
C CYS A 188 10.74 6.03 1.15
N LEU A 189 9.81 6.11 0.19
CA LEU A 189 8.69 7.04 0.24
C LEU A 189 7.79 6.74 1.44
N THR A 190 7.49 5.46 1.69
CA THR A 190 6.68 5.04 2.85
C THR A 190 7.36 5.38 4.17
N LEU A 191 8.69 5.19 4.28
CA LEU A 191 9.49 5.64 5.43
C LEU A 191 9.40 7.16 5.61
N GLY A 192 9.47 7.91 4.52
CA GLY A 192 9.24 9.35 4.51
C GLY A 192 7.87 9.74 5.05
N LEU A 193 6.80 8.99 4.71
CA LEU A 193 5.47 9.20 5.29
C LEU A 193 5.45 8.91 6.79
N GLY A 194 6.15 7.88 7.26
CA GLY A 194 6.33 7.61 8.69
C GLY A 194 7.00 8.79 9.43
N GLY A 195 8.07 9.33 8.85
CA GLY A 195 8.74 10.54 9.36
C GLY A 195 7.83 11.77 9.35
N LEU A 196 7.03 11.94 8.29
CA LEU A 196 6.04 13.02 8.18
C LEU A 196 4.95 12.89 9.26
N CYS A 197 4.42 11.69 9.49
CA CYS A 197 3.45 11.42 10.56
C CYS A 197 4.02 11.73 11.96
N TRP A 198 5.29 11.38 12.20
CA TRP A 198 5.97 11.70 13.45
C TRP A 198 6.18 13.21 13.62
N PHE A 199 6.57 13.91 12.56
CA PHE A 199 6.69 15.37 12.54
C PHE A 199 5.32 16.05 12.77
N MET A 200 4.27 15.58 12.09
CA MET A 200 2.90 16.05 12.28
C MET A 200 2.44 15.90 13.72
N ASN A 201 2.85 14.84 14.41
CA ASN A 201 2.50 14.60 15.81
C ASN A 201 2.88 15.77 16.74
N ARG A 202 3.96 16.50 16.43
CA ARG A 202 4.37 17.69 17.21
C ARG A 202 3.36 18.83 17.13
N PHE A 203 2.66 18.96 16.01
CA PHE A 203 1.60 19.96 15.87
C PHE A 203 0.28 19.53 16.50
N TYR A 204 0.05 18.22 16.65
CA TYR A 204 -1.18 17.66 17.22
C TYR A 204 -1.04 17.26 18.69
N ALA A 205 0.08 17.63 19.34
CA ALA A 205 0.27 17.42 20.77
C ALA A 205 -0.84 18.13 21.59
N PRO A 206 -1.31 17.51 22.70
CA PRO A 206 -2.29 18.14 23.57
C PRO A 206 -1.70 19.45 24.12
N ARG A 207 -2.48 20.53 24.06
CA ARG A 207 -2.30 21.65 24.98
C ARG A 207 -2.59 21.08 26.38
N THR A 208 -1.55 20.69 27.10
CA THR A 208 -1.58 20.63 28.56
C THR A 208 -1.12 21.98 29.08
#